data_AF-A0A1I7HJD6-F1
#
_entry.id   AF-A0A1I7HJD6-F1
#
_cell.length_a   1.000
_cell.length_b   1.000
_cell.length_c   1.000
_cell.angle_alpha   90.00
_cell.angle_beta   90.00
_cell.angle_gamma   90.00
#
_symmetry.space_group_name_H-M   'P 1'
#
loop_
_entity.id
_entity.type
_entity.pdbx_description
1 polymer ?
#
loop_
_entity_poly.entity_id
_entity_poly.type
_entity_poly.pdbx_seq_one_letter_code
_entity_poly.pdbx_strand_id
1 'polypeptide(L)'
;MLRALPGVRGETTAQAETLLSGLAVVEAVGYAELLPEAARVLSDAVASRNGSASDAHVLACAWLLDADIWSHDRDFAGTGWPSWSNANLLRALESA
;
A
#
# COMPACT_ATOMS: atom_id res chain seq x y z
N MET A 1 18.26 -10.60 -18.96
CA MET A 1 17.74 -11.98 -19.07
C MET A 1 16.52 -12.08 -19.99
N LEU A 2 16.00 -10.98 -20.55
CA LEU A 2 14.80 -10.98 -21.41
C LEU A 2 15.11 -11.08 -22.92
N ARG A 3 16.37 -10.89 -23.34
CA ARG A 3 16.80 -10.97 -24.76
C ARG A 3 16.63 -12.34 -25.43
N ALA A 4 16.37 -13.39 -24.65
CA ALA A 4 16.22 -14.75 -25.16
C ALA A 4 14.76 -15.11 -25.51
N LEU A 5 13.78 -14.22 -25.28
CA LEU A 5 12.37 -14.50 -25.55
C LEU A 5 12.04 -14.25 -27.04
N PRO A 6 11.61 -15.28 -27.80
CA PRO A 6 11.33 -15.13 -29.22
C PRO A 6 10.12 -14.21 -29.45
N GLY A 7 10.28 -13.23 -30.34
CA GLY A 7 9.21 -12.30 -30.76
C GLY A 7 9.24 -10.91 -30.09
N VAL A 8 10.15 -10.66 -29.13
CA VAL A 8 10.26 -9.35 -28.47
C VAL A 8 11.28 -8.46 -29.21
N ARG A 9 10.86 -7.26 -29.64
CA ARG A 9 11.77 -6.29 -30.28
C ARG A 9 12.86 -5.86 -29.29
N GLY A 10 14.11 -5.81 -29.75
CA GLY A 10 15.28 -5.56 -28.89
C GLY A 10 15.22 -4.28 -28.05
N GLU A 11 14.58 -3.22 -28.56
CA GLU A 11 14.36 -1.97 -27.81
C GLU A 11 13.38 -2.14 -26.64
N THR A 12 12.28 -2.90 -26.83
CA THR A 12 11.28 -3.17 -25.79
C THR A 12 11.88 -4.01 -24.66
N THR A 13 12.77 -4.93 -25.00
CA THR A 13 13.54 -5.74 -24.04
C THR A 13 14.48 -4.89 -23.20
N ALA A 14 15.21 -3.96 -23.83
CA ALA A 14 16.15 -3.09 -23.11
C ALA A 14 15.42 -2.17 -22.12
N GLN A 15 14.29 -1.59 -22.52
CA GLN A 15 13.46 -0.78 -21.62
C GLN A 15 12.90 -1.59 -20.45
N ALA A 16 12.44 -2.82 -20.69
CA ALA A 16 11.95 -3.70 -19.63
C ALA A 16 13.08 -4.09 -18.65
N GLU A 17 14.28 -4.37 -19.14
CA GLU A 17 15.45 -4.66 -18.29
C GLU A 17 15.85 -3.44 -17.45
N THR A 18 15.80 -2.23 -18.01
CA THR A 18 16.03 -0.98 -17.25
C THR A 18 14.98 -0.79 -16.16
N LEU A 19 13.70 -0.99 -16.47
CA LEU A 19 12.62 -0.89 -15.48
C LEU A 19 12.78 -1.91 -14.35
N LEU A 20 13.08 -3.17 -14.70
CA LEU A 20 13.33 -4.23 -13.71
C LEU A 20 14.55 -3.94 -12.85
N SER A 21 15.61 -3.32 -13.39
CA SER A 21 16.81 -2.96 -12.62
C SER A 21 16.56 -1.87 -11.57
N GLY A 22 15.50 -1.08 -11.74
CA GLY A 22 15.05 -0.09 -10.75
C GLY A 22 14.13 -0.66 -9.68
N LEU A 23 13.65 -1.91 -9.83
CA LEU A 23 12.82 -2.56 -8.82
C LEU A 23 13.71 -3.18 -7.73
N ALA A 24 13.72 -2.54 -6.56
CA ALA A 24 14.30 -3.13 -5.37
C ALA A 24 13.30 -4.12 -4.74
N VAL A 25 13.64 -5.40 -4.74
CA VAL A 25 12.96 -6.38 -3.88
C VAL A 25 13.59 -6.25 -2.51
N VAL A 26 12.85 -5.70 -1.55
CA VAL A 26 13.33 -5.66 -0.17
C VAL A 26 13.12 -7.03 0.45
N GLU A 27 14.21 -7.69 0.82
CA GLU A 27 14.11 -9.00 1.47
C GLU A 27 13.42 -8.87 2.83
N ALA A 28 12.46 -9.76 3.09
CA ALA A 28 11.70 -9.79 4.34
C ALA A 28 12.61 -9.88 5.58
N VAL A 29 13.79 -10.49 5.45
CA VAL A 29 14.79 -10.60 6.52
C VAL A 29 15.26 -9.23 7.02
N GLY A 30 15.28 -8.20 6.16
CA GLY A 30 15.64 -6.84 6.53
C GLY A 30 14.65 -6.17 7.49
N TYR A 31 13.45 -6.75 7.65
CA TYR A 31 12.42 -6.26 8.56
C TYR A 31 12.29 -7.11 9.83
N ALA A 32 13.06 -8.20 9.98
CA ALA A 32 12.88 -9.15 11.08
C ALA A 32 12.91 -8.48 12.47
N GLU A 33 13.84 -7.53 12.67
CA GLU A 33 13.97 -6.76 13.91
C GLU A 33 12.82 -5.76 14.14
N LEU A 34 12.10 -5.38 13.08
CA LEU A 34 10.97 -4.45 13.14
C LEU A 34 9.63 -5.15 13.36
N LEU A 35 9.56 -6.47 13.13
CA LEU A 35 8.32 -7.25 13.29
C LEU A 35 7.71 -7.17 14.70
N PRO A 36 8.48 -7.21 15.81
CA PRO A 36 7.89 -7.12 17.15
C PRO A 36 7.20 -5.78 17.42
N GLU A 37 7.84 -4.68 17.01
CA GLU A 37 7.28 -3.33 17.19
C GLU A 37 6.08 -3.11 16.26
N ALA A 38 6.17 -3.58 15.02
CA ALA A 38 5.03 -3.56 14.10
C ALA A 38 3.83 -4.35 14.67
N ALA A 39 4.06 -5.54 15.24
CA ALA A 39 3.01 -6.32 15.88
C ALA A 39 2.39 -5.61 17.09
N ARG A 40 3.20 -4.90 17.89
CA ARG A 40 2.71 -4.08 19.00
C ARG A 40 1.81 -2.94 18.51
N VAL A 41 2.27 -2.16 17.52
CA VAL A 41 1.47 -1.07 16.93
C VAL A 41 0.18 -1.60 16.28
N LEU A 42 0.25 -2.75 15.61
CA LEU A 42 -0.93 -3.41 15.02
C LEU A 42 -1.92 -3.91 16.07
N SER A 43 -1.47 -4.24 17.29
CA SER A 43 -2.39 -4.65 18.37
C SER A 43 -3.24 -3.49 18.90
N ASP A 44 -2.77 -2.26 18.74
CA ASP A 44 -3.51 -1.05 19.06
C ASP A 44 -4.49 -0.67 17.93
N ALA A 45 -4.30 -1.21 16.72
CA ALA A 45 -5.12 -0.90 15.55
C ALA A 45 -6.53 -1.50 15.68
N VAL A 46 -7.54 -0.66 15.42
CA VAL A 46 -8.93 -1.10 15.39
C VAL A 46 -9.13 -2.02 14.20
N ALA A 47 -9.78 -3.17 14.41
CA ALA A 47 -10.14 -4.07 13.32
C ALA A 47 -10.97 -3.32 12.25
N SER A 48 -10.75 -3.69 10.99
CA SER A 48 -11.59 -3.24 9.88
C SER A 48 -13.06 -3.56 10.17
N ARG A 49 -14.00 -2.83 9.56
CA ARG A 49 -15.44 -2.97 9.84
C ARG A 49 -15.96 -4.41 9.70
N ASN A 50 -15.34 -5.20 8.82
CA ASN A 50 -15.67 -6.60 8.58
C ASN A 50 -15.07 -7.58 9.61
N GLY A 51 -14.34 -7.08 10.61
CA GLY A 51 -13.64 -7.87 11.63
C GLY A 51 -12.29 -8.44 11.18
N SER A 52 -11.84 -8.15 9.97
CA SER A 52 -10.56 -8.58 9.43
C SER A 52 -9.41 -7.73 9.96
N ALA A 53 -8.30 -8.38 10.31
CA ALA A 53 -7.03 -7.74 10.62
C ALA A 53 -6.12 -7.57 9.39
N SER A 54 -6.56 -8.03 8.21
CA SER A 54 -5.76 -8.00 6.97
C SER A 54 -5.25 -6.60 6.67
N ASP A 55 -6.08 -5.58 6.89
CA ASP A 55 -5.78 -4.19 6.52
C ASP A 55 -5.34 -3.33 7.72
N ALA A 56 -5.09 -3.95 8.88
CA ALA A 56 -4.66 -3.25 10.09
C ALA A 56 -3.32 -2.51 9.89
N HIS A 57 -2.47 -3.02 8.99
CA HIS A 57 -1.20 -2.37 8.63
C HIS A 57 -1.40 -1.03 7.91
N VAL A 58 -2.46 -0.88 7.12
CA VAL A 58 -2.79 0.40 6.46
C VAL A 58 -3.23 1.43 7.51
N LEU A 59 -4.07 1.01 8.46
CA LEU A 59 -4.49 1.87 9.59
C LEU A 59 -3.31 2.27 10.47
N ALA A 60 -2.43 1.32 10.82
CA ALA A 60 -1.23 1.59 11.60
C ALA A 60 -0.29 2.59 10.89
N CYS A 61 -0.09 2.44 9.58
CA CYS A 61 0.68 3.41 8.79
C CYS A 61 0.03 4.79 8.78
N ALA A 62 -1.29 4.86 8.60
CA ALA A 62 -2.02 6.11 8.59
C ALA A 62 -1.91 6.84 9.93
N TRP A 63 -2.00 6.12 11.05
CA TRP A 63 -1.75 6.64 12.40
C TRP A 63 -0.33 7.13 12.61
N LEU A 64 0.66 6.33 12.22
CA LEU A 64 2.07 6.67 12.39
C LEU A 64 2.45 7.95 11.62
N LEU A 65 1.84 8.15 10.44
CA LEU A 65 2.14 9.25 9.55
C LEU A 65 1.18 10.45 9.71
N ASP A 66 0.20 10.36 10.60
CA ASP A 66 -0.89 11.34 10.76
C ASP A 66 -1.53 11.71 9.40
N ALA A 67 -1.84 10.69 8.61
CA ALA A 67 -2.27 10.83 7.22
C ALA A 67 -3.65 10.21 6.99
N ASP A 68 -4.49 10.89 6.19
CA ASP A 68 -5.78 10.36 5.77
C ASP A 68 -5.62 9.17 4.80
N ILE A 69 -6.52 8.19 4.90
CA ILE A 69 -6.53 7.04 3.98
C ILE A 69 -7.33 7.39 2.73
N TRP A 70 -6.75 7.18 1.55
CA TRP A 70 -7.48 7.24 0.29
C TRP A 70 -7.65 5.84 -0.29
N SER A 71 -8.89 5.32 -0.30
CA SER A 71 -9.19 3.99 -0.78
C SER A 71 -10.62 3.85 -1.34
N HIS A 72 -10.82 2.90 -2.24
CA HIS A 72 -12.15 2.46 -2.65
C HIS A 72 -12.76 1.44 -1.69
N ASP A 73 -11.94 0.89 -0.80
CA ASP A 73 -12.35 -0.07 0.20
C ASP A 73 -13.20 0.61 1.29
N ARG A 74 -14.42 0.12 1.45
CA ARG A 74 -15.40 0.65 2.41
C ARG A 74 -15.16 0.11 3.81
N ASP A 75 -14.31 -0.88 3.97
CA ASP A 75 -14.12 -1.54 5.26
C ASP A 75 -13.28 -0.69 6.23
N PHE A 76 -12.56 0.32 5.71
CA PHE A 76 -11.96 1.38 6.53
C PHE A 76 -12.98 2.34 7.15
N ALA A 77 -14.22 2.39 6.65
CA ALA A 77 -15.25 3.25 7.21
C ALA A 77 -15.69 2.74 8.60
N GLY A 78 -15.67 3.63 9.58
CA GLY A 78 -16.05 3.30 10.97
C GLY A 78 -14.92 2.77 11.83
N THR A 79 -13.68 2.75 11.32
CA THR A 79 -12.46 2.44 12.10
C THR A 79 -12.04 3.57 13.04
N GLY A 80 -12.67 4.75 12.93
CA GLY A 80 -12.32 5.95 13.69
C GLY A 80 -11.23 6.81 13.05
N TRP A 81 -10.66 6.39 11.92
CA TRP A 81 -9.68 7.17 11.17
C TRP A 81 -10.28 7.80 9.89
N PRO A 82 -9.86 9.01 9.48
CA PRO A 82 -10.33 9.61 8.23
C PRO A 82 -10.01 8.73 7.02
N SER A 83 -11.04 8.43 6.23
CA SER A 83 -10.93 7.68 4.98
C SER A 83 -11.78 8.32 3.88
N TRP A 84 -11.19 8.45 2.70
CA TRP A 84 -11.79 9.10 1.54
C TRP A 84 -11.91 8.09 0.39
N SER A 85 -13.02 8.17 -0.33
CA SER A 85 -13.16 7.58 -1.66
C SER A 85 -12.89 8.64 -2.73
N ASN A 86 -12.58 8.23 -3.97
CA ASN A 86 -12.49 9.15 -5.11
C ASN A 86 -13.73 10.05 -5.20
N ALA A 87 -14.93 9.50 -4.99
CA ALA A 87 -16.17 10.25 -5.05
C ALA A 87 -16.26 11.33 -3.96
N ASN A 88 -15.79 11.04 -2.74
CA ASN A 88 -15.80 12.01 -1.65
C ASN A 88 -14.75 13.10 -1.85
N LEU A 89 -13.55 12.73 -2.31
CA LEU A 89 -12.49 13.69 -2.62
C LEU A 89 -12.92 14.63 -3.74
N LEU A 90 -13.45 14.10 -4.85
CA LEU A 90 -13.94 14.91 -5.96
C LEU A 90 -15.02 15.89 -5.52
N ARG A 91 -15.99 15.42 -4.72
CA ARG A 91 -17.03 16.32 -4.15
C ARG A 91 -16.45 17.41 -3.27
N ALA A 92 -15.46 17.10 -2.43
CA ALA A 92 -14.82 18.09 -1.57
C ALA A 92 -14.07 19.14 -2.40
N LEU A 93 -13.35 18.71 -3.45
CA LEU A 93 -12.62 19.59 -4.36
C LEU A 93 -13.55 20.45 -5.24
N GLU A 94 -14.71 19.94 -5.64
CA GLU A 94 -15.73 20.72 -6.36
C GLU A 94 -16.41 21.78 -5.48
N SER A 95 -16.36 21.60 -4.15
CA SER A 95 -16.92 22.52 -3.17
C SER A 95 -15.93 23.55 -2.61
N ALA A 96 -14.66 23.51 -3.04
CA ALA A 96 -13.57 24.40 -2.64
C ALA A 96 -13.34 25.51 -3.67
#